data_AF-A0A4Q0PNK7-F1
#
_entry.id   AF-A0A4Q0PNK7-F1
#
_cell.length_a   1.000
_cell.length_b   1.000
_cell.length_c   1.000
_cell.angle_alpha   90.00
_cell.angle_beta   90.00
_cell.angle_gamma   90.00
#
_symmetry.space_group_name_H-M   'P 1'
#
loop_
_entity.id
_entity.type
_entity.pdbx_description
1 polymer ?
#
loop_
_entity_poly.entity_id
_entity_poly.type
_entity_poly.pdbx_seq_one_letter_code
_entity_poly.pdbx_strand_id
1 'polypeptide(L)'
;MLRFLRQLIQQNILLKVSSVNTLRISVRIVCGLVTSKLIAIYLGASGMAILGDLRNFLNSVQSISQLGINNGVVKYAAEYKEEESKLNNLVSTSLKIGCLASVVLGLILFIAAPQINDLVFSSTYNFTSILRFAAVVLPIFTLNTLILNVVNGVGDYKKVIYINIATNVLGVLLSVFLIIRMQIFGALLSLVLSAVVGLLVTAVALYKERGYLITIFLLPVKYSVLKKLASYGGMTLFSAIVSPWVYISIRQRIIVVDGLEKAGYWDAMLRLSDYYLMFATTLLTLYVLPKLSVIQTKKEFKTEVFNFYKTILPLFGLGLILVYVLKIWIIKLVYNADFLQMKTLFIWQLAGDFFRVASLVIAYQLIAKNKLRAFIITQIISLSVIYFSSTLLVSRFGFVGASMGHLVSYIAYFLMLLVIFRKSLFVKTC
;
A
#
# COMPACT_ATOMS: atom_id res chain seq x y z
N MET A 1 31.00 8.50 -9.74
CA MET A 1 29.81 7.62 -9.67
C MET A 1 30.16 6.20 -9.19
N LEU A 2 31.13 5.49 -9.80
CA LEU A 2 31.54 4.15 -9.36
C LEU A 2 32.17 4.08 -7.95
N ARG A 3 32.90 5.10 -7.48
CA ARG A 3 33.43 5.14 -6.10
C ARG A 3 32.34 5.36 -5.03
N PHE A 4 31.29 6.11 -5.34
CA PHE A 4 30.12 6.31 -4.48
C PHE A 4 29.26 5.04 -4.41
N LEU A 5 29.09 4.35 -5.55
CA LEU A 5 28.51 3.01 -5.60
C LEU A 5 29.37 1.99 -4.85
N ARG A 6 30.70 2.03 -4.97
CA ARG A 6 31.63 1.16 -4.22
C ARG A 6 31.61 1.40 -2.71
N GLN A 7 31.49 2.66 -2.26
CA GLN A 7 31.32 3.00 -0.85
C GLN A 7 29.95 2.58 -0.32
N LEU A 8 28.89 2.72 -1.12
CA LEU A 8 27.59 2.12 -0.82
C LEU A 8 27.69 0.60 -0.70
N ILE A 9 28.52 -0.06 -1.52
CA ILE A 9 28.81 -1.51 -1.54
C ILE A 9 29.68 -1.98 -0.35
N GLN A 10 30.41 -1.09 0.32
CA GLN A 10 31.29 -1.47 1.44
C GLN A 10 30.59 -1.54 2.81
N GLN A 11 29.34 -1.06 2.95
CA GLN A 11 28.54 -1.21 4.17
C GLN A 11 27.68 -2.49 4.13
N ASN A 12 28.35 -3.62 4.36
CA ASN A 12 27.92 -5.01 4.09
C ASN A 12 26.58 -5.51 4.69
N ILE A 13 25.93 -4.77 5.59
CA ILE A 13 24.62 -5.15 6.16
C ILE A 13 23.48 -4.44 5.42
N LEU A 14 23.64 -3.15 5.12
CA LEU A 14 22.64 -2.35 4.42
C LEU A 14 22.43 -2.79 2.98
N LEU A 15 23.47 -3.24 2.26
CA LEU A 15 23.29 -3.75 0.90
C LEU A 15 22.70 -5.14 0.86
N LYS A 16 22.98 -5.98 1.86
CA LYS A 16 22.45 -7.33 1.92
C LYS A 16 20.96 -7.29 2.28
N VAL A 17 20.58 -6.39 3.19
CA VAL A 17 19.18 -6.07 3.49
C VAL A 17 18.51 -5.37 2.29
N SER A 18 19.20 -4.43 1.65
CA SER A 18 18.71 -3.73 0.46
C SER A 18 18.57 -4.66 -0.74
N SER A 19 19.48 -5.61 -0.96
CA SER A 19 19.45 -6.53 -2.11
C SER A 19 18.34 -7.57 -1.98
N VAL A 20 18.17 -8.15 -0.79
CA VAL A 20 17.10 -9.14 -0.55
C VAL A 20 15.73 -8.44 -0.50
N ASN A 21 15.64 -7.22 0.02
CA ASN A 21 14.40 -6.44 -0.06
C ASN A 21 14.11 -5.96 -1.49
N THR A 22 15.13 -5.60 -2.26
CA THR A 22 14.99 -5.28 -3.69
C THR A 22 14.49 -6.50 -4.45
N LEU A 23 15.04 -7.69 -4.20
CA LEU A 23 14.55 -8.94 -4.77
C LEU A 23 13.06 -9.16 -4.45
N ARG A 24 12.64 -8.98 -3.18
CA ARG A 24 11.23 -9.08 -2.78
C ARG A 24 10.33 -8.13 -3.58
N ILE A 25 10.76 -6.89 -3.74
CA ILE A 25 10.01 -5.84 -4.45
C ILE A 25 9.94 -6.17 -5.94
N SER A 26 11.05 -6.58 -6.55
CA SER A 26 11.10 -6.98 -7.96
C SER A 26 10.17 -8.15 -8.23
N VAL A 27 10.19 -9.20 -7.39
CA VAL A 27 9.26 -10.32 -7.51
C VAL A 27 7.81 -9.83 -7.42
N ARG A 28 7.49 -8.98 -6.44
CA ARG A 28 6.12 -8.42 -6.29
C ARG A 28 5.69 -7.61 -7.51
N ILE A 29 6.59 -6.82 -8.10
CA ILE A 29 6.30 -6.05 -9.33
C ILE A 29 6.06 -7.00 -10.49
N VAL A 30 6.95 -7.98 -10.73
CA VAL A 30 6.79 -8.95 -11.84
C VAL A 30 5.50 -9.73 -11.68
N CYS A 31 5.22 -10.28 -10.49
CA CYS A 31 3.96 -10.95 -10.18
C CYS A 31 2.76 -10.04 -10.45
N GLY A 32 2.83 -8.78 -10.00
CA GLY A 32 1.77 -7.80 -10.23
C GLY A 32 1.55 -7.50 -11.72
N LEU A 33 2.61 -7.34 -12.50
CA LEU A 33 2.57 -7.12 -13.95
C LEU A 33 1.97 -8.33 -14.67
N VAL A 34 2.36 -9.55 -14.31
CA VAL A 34 1.77 -10.79 -14.86
C VAL A 34 0.27 -10.83 -14.57
N THR A 35 -0.15 -10.58 -13.33
CA THR A 35 -1.58 -10.52 -13.00
C THR A 35 -2.30 -9.40 -13.77
N SER A 36 -1.66 -8.25 -13.98
CA SER A 36 -2.23 -7.15 -14.78
C SER A 36 -2.46 -7.55 -16.23
N LYS A 37 -1.49 -8.26 -16.82
CA LYS A 37 -1.56 -8.81 -18.18
C LYS A 37 -2.71 -9.79 -18.32
N LEU A 38 -2.84 -10.72 -17.37
CA LEU A 38 -3.91 -11.72 -17.37
C LEU A 38 -5.29 -11.06 -17.28
N ILE A 39 -5.45 -10.10 -16.36
CA ILE A 39 -6.72 -9.36 -16.23
C ILE A 39 -7.04 -8.63 -17.54
N ALA A 40 -6.07 -7.96 -18.16
CA ALA A 40 -6.30 -7.26 -19.42
C ALA A 40 -6.70 -8.20 -20.56
N ILE A 41 -6.06 -9.36 -20.68
CA ILE A 41 -6.36 -10.33 -21.75
C ILE A 41 -7.73 -10.99 -21.55
N TYR A 42 -8.02 -11.47 -20.34
CA TYR A 42 -9.22 -12.29 -20.10
C TYR A 42 -10.44 -11.47 -19.74
N LEU A 43 -10.27 -10.34 -19.04
CA LEU A 43 -11.38 -9.57 -18.45
C LEU A 43 -11.53 -8.15 -19.05
N GLY A 44 -10.52 -7.68 -19.79
CA GLY A 44 -10.48 -6.34 -20.35
C GLY A 44 -10.43 -5.23 -19.29
N ALA A 45 -10.69 -3.99 -19.74
CA ALA A 45 -10.67 -2.81 -18.87
C ALA A 45 -11.80 -2.83 -17.83
N SER A 46 -12.99 -3.34 -18.19
CA SER A 46 -14.11 -3.45 -17.25
C SER A 46 -13.76 -4.34 -16.04
N GLY A 47 -13.08 -5.46 -16.26
CA GLY A 47 -12.58 -6.31 -15.18
C GLY A 47 -11.56 -5.60 -14.28
N MET A 48 -10.69 -4.75 -14.84
CA MET A 48 -9.75 -3.92 -14.07
C MET A 48 -10.48 -2.97 -13.11
N ALA A 49 -11.57 -2.34 -13.56
CA ALA A 49 -12.34 -1.43 -12.71
C ALA A 49 -12.94 -2.16 -11.49
N ILE A 50 -13.63 -3.27 -11.73
CA ILE A 50 -14.30 -4.07 -10.69
C ILE A 50 -13.26 -4.63 -9.70
N LEU A 51 -12.13 -5.16 -10.19
CA LEU A 51 -11.04 -5.62 -9.32
C LEU A 51 -10.40 -4.48 -8.53
N GLY A 52 -10.32 -3.30 -9.13
CA GLY A 52 -9.88 -2.07 -8.47
C GLY A 52 -10.76 -1.70 -7.28
N ASP A 53 -12.09 -1.79 -7.44
CA ASP A 53 -13.06 -1.53 -6.38
C ASP A 53 -12.93 -2.55 -5.24
N LEU A 54 -12.91 -3.86 -5.57
CA LEU A 54 -12.73 -4.89 -4.56
C LEU A 54 -11.40 -4.73 -3.81
N ARG A 55 -10.30 -4.47 -4.52
CA ARG A 55 -8.98 -4.29 -3.92
C ARG A 55 -8.97 -3.11 -2.94
N ASN A 56 -9.52 -1.97 -3.33
CA ASN A 56 -9.62 -0.80 -2.47
C ASN A 56 -10.48 -1.11 -1.24
N PHE A 57 -11.64 -1.73 -1.45
CA PHE A 57 -12.53 -2.13 -0.38
C PHE A 57 -11.83 -3.08 0.62
N LEU A 58 -11.18 -4.15 0.12
CA LEU A 58 -10.45 -5.08 0.96
C LEU A 58 -9.32 -4.39 1.72
N ASN A 59 -8.55 -3.49 1.10
CA ASN A 59 -7.49 -2.74 1.80
C ASN A 59 -8.03 -1.98 3.02
N SER A 60 -9.22 -1.37 2.90
CA SER A 60 -9.89 -0.69 4.02
C SER A 60 -10.32 -1.69 5.10
N VAL A 61 -11.06 -2.74 4.73
CA VAL A 61 -11.56 -3.75 5.68
C VAL A 61 -10.43 -4.45 6.43
N GLN A 62 -9.37 -4.80 5.71
CA GLN A 62 -8.15 -5.41 6.24
C GLN A 62 -7.43 -4.51 7.25
N SER A 63 -7.44 -3.20 7.03
CA SER A 63 -6.85 -2.25 7.97
C SER A 63 -7.66 -2.12 9.25
N ILE A 64 -9.00 -2.13 9.13
CA ILE A 64 -9.93 -2.12 10.28
C ILE A 64 -9.81 -3.42 11.08
N SER A 65 -9.71 -4.57 10.40
CA SER A 65 -9.63 -5.89 11.05
C SER A 65 -8.39 -6.03 11.94
N GLN A 66 -7.33 -5.30 11.61
CA GLN A 66 -6.07 -5.24 12.37
C GLN A 66 -6.05 -4.11 13.40
N LEU A 67 -7.12 -3.31 13.54
CA LEU A 67 -7.21 -2.15 14.44
C LEU A 67 -6.06 -1.13 14.27
N GLY A 68 -5.38 -1.15 13.11
CA GLY A 68 -4.23 -0.30 12.84
C GLY A 68 -2.97 -0.56 13.69
N ILE A 69 -2.88 -1.69 14.41
CA ILE A 69 -1.79 -1.94 15.38
C ILE A 69 -0.48 -2.42 14.76
N ASN A 70 -0.43 -2.65 13.43
CA ASN A 70 0.71 -3.28 12.73
C ASN A 70 2.07 -2.66 13.09
N ASN A 71 2.19 -1.33 12.97
CA ASN A 71 3.44 -0.62 13.26
C ASN A 71 3.83 -0.73 14.75
N GLY A 72 2.83 -0.75 15.64
CA GLY A 72 3.05 -0.95 17.08
C GLY A 72 3.57 -2.36 17.37
N VAL A 73 3.01 -3.38 16.71
CA VAL A 73 3.46 -4.78 16.86
C VAL A 73 4.91 -4.92 16.41
N VAL A 74 5.28 -4.40 15.23
CA VAL A 74 6.67 -4.47 14.73
C VAL A 74 7.61 -3.76 15.71
N LYS A 75 7.26 -2.57 16.19
CA LYS A 75 8.10 -1.78 17.11
C LYS A 75 8.30 -2.49 18.46
N TYR A 76 7.22 -2.92 19.10
CA TYR A 76 7.33 -3.56 20.41
C TYR A 76 7.92 -4.98 20.33
N ALA A 77 7.75 -5.68 19.22
CA ALA A 77 8.42 -6.97 19.00
C ALA A 77 9.94 -6.77 18.88
N ALA A 78 10.40 -5.68 18.25
CA ALA A 78 11.82 -5.33 18.21
C ALA A 78 12.36 -4.91 19.59
N GLU A 79 11.56 -4.19 20.38
CA GLU A 79 11.91 -3.78 21.75
C GLU A 79 11.97 -4.97 22.72
N TYR A 80 11.05 -5.93 22.60
CA TYR A 80 10.92 -7.07 23.52
C TYR A 80 11.60 -8.35 23.05
N LYS A 81 12.38 -8.31 21.97
CA LYS A 81 13.00 -9.52 21.38
C LYS A 81 13.89 -10.32 22.36
N GLU A 82 14.52 -9.65 23.33
CA GLU A 82 15.38 -10.28 24.35
C GLU A 82 14.59 -10.64 25.63
N GLU A 83 13.35 -10.17 25.77
CA GLU A 83 12.50 -10.37 26.96
C GLU A 83 11.32 -11.29 26.64
N GLU A 84 11.53 -12.60 26.74
CA GLU A 84 10.57 -13.62 26.30
C GLU A 84 9.16 -13.43 26.87
N SER A 85 9.03 -13.15 28.17
CA SER A 85 7.73 -12.90 28.80
C SER A 85 7.01 -11.70 28.17
N LYS A 86 7.69 -10.57 27.95
CA LYS A 86 7.06 -9.39 27.34
C LYS A 86 6.69 -9.64 25.87
N LEU A 87 7.54 -10.35 25.14
CA LEU A 87 7.27 -10.75 23.76
C LEU A 87 6.05 -11.68 23.67
N ASN A 88 5.98 -12.72 24.50
CA ASN A 88 4.86 -13.65 24.53
C ASN A 88 3.53 -12.94 24.83
N ASN A 89 3.55 -12.01 25.79
CA ASN A 89 2.38 -11.20 26.10
C ASN A 89 1.97 -10.28 24.93
N LEU A 90 2.93 -9.73 24.19
CA LEU A 90 2.68 -8.93 22.99
C LEU A 90 2.04 -9.76 21.88
N VAL A 91 2.63 -10.91 21.57
CA VAL A 91 2.15 -11.83 20.53
C VAL A 91 0.75 -12.33 20.87
N SER A 92 0.53 -12.82 22.09
CA SER A 92 -0.79 -13.29 22.51
C SER A 92 -1.85 -12.20 22.46
N THR A 93 -1.55 -11.02 23.01
CA THR A 93 -2.48 -9.88 23.04
C THR A 93 -2.83 -9.42 21.62
N SER A 94 -1.83 -9.26 20.76
CA SER A 94 -2.04 -8.79 19.38
C SER A 94 -2.84 -9.80 18.54
N LEU A 95 -2.49 -11.09 18.60
CA LEU A 95 -3.19 -12.14 17.85
C LEU A 95 -4.63 -12.33 18.32
N LYS A 96 -4.88 -12.38 19.63
CA LYS A 96 -6.25 -12.55 20.16
C LYS A 96 -7.15 -11.39 19.82
N ILE A 97 -6.68 -10.16 20.04
CA ILE A 97 -7.49 -8.97 19.79
C ILE A 97 -7.70 -8.76 18.29
N GLY A 98 -6.67 -8.97 17.46
CA GLY A 98 -6.81 -8.93 16.01
C GLY A 98 -7.78 -9.99 15.49
N CYS A 99 -7.67 -11.23 16.00
CA CYS A 99 -8.61 -12.30 15.66
C CYS A 99 -10.04 -11.95 16.06
N LEU A 100 -10.26 -11.49 17.30
CA LEU A 100 -11.58 -11.08 17.77
C LEU A 100 -12.16 -9.93 16.91
N ALA A 101 -11.37 -8.89 16.67
CA ALA A 101 -11.78 -7.75 15.85
C ALA A 101 -12.12 -8.16 14.41
N SER A 102 -11.31 -9.03 13.81
CA SER A 102 -11.52 -9.53 12.45
C SER A 102 -12.71 -10.49 12.34
N VAL A 103 -13.00 -11.29 13.36
CA VAL A 103 -14.21 -12.13 13.41
C VAL A 103 -15.46 -11.26 13.55
N VAL A 104 -15.47 -10.29 14.46
CA VAL A 104 -16.59 -9.36 14.64
C VAL A 104 -16.83 -8.57 13.35
N LEU A 105 -15.78 -8.02 12.75
CA LEU A 105 -15.88 -7.30 11.48
C LEU A 105 -16.30 -8.23 10.34
N GLY A 106 -15.83 -9.46 10.31
CA GLY A 106 -16.23 -10.49 9.36
C GLY A 106 -17.74 -10.79 9.46
N LEU A 107 -18.28 -10.96 10.67
CA LEU A 107 -19.72 -11.14 10.88
C LEU A 107 -20.54 -9.94 10.40
N ILE A 108 -20.10 -8.72 10.73
CA ILE A 108 -20.75 -7.49 10.26
C ILE A 108 -20.73 -7.44 8.72
N LEU A 109 -19.58 -7.72 8.11
CA LEU A 109 -19.42 -7.72 6.66
C LEU A 109 -20.25 -8.81 5.99
N PHE A 110 -20.37 -9.99 6.60
CA PHE A 110 -21.14 -11.11 6.05
C PHE A 110 -22.63 -10.78 5.99
N ILE A 111 -23.17 -10.17 7.06
CA ILE A 111 -24.56 -9.75 7.15
C ILE A 111 -24.83 -8.56 6.22
N ALA A 112 -23.95 -7.57 6.23
CA ALA A 112 -24.06 -6.36 5.41
C ALA A 112 -23.60 -6.55 3.96
N ALA A 113 -23.23 -7.76 3.53
CA ALA A 113 -22.67 -8.03 2.22
C ALA A 113 -23.53 -7.51 1.04
N PRO A 114 -24.87 -7.63 1.05
CA PRO A 114 -25.70 -7.07 -0.01
C PRO A 114 -25.61 -5.53 -0.11
N GLN A 115 -25.69 -4.83 1.03
CA GLN A 115 -25.62 -3.37 1.07
C GLN A 115 -24.23 -2.87 0.66
N ILE A 116 -23.17 -3.58 1.09
CA ILE A 116 -21.80 -3.28 0.71
C ILE A 116 -21.58 -3.53 -0.79
N ASN A 117 -22.21 -4.57 -1.36
CA ASN A 117 -22.14 -4.83 -2.79
C ASN A 117 -22.62 -3.60 -3.59
N ASP A 118 -23.78 -3.06 -3.22
CA ASP A 118 -24.36 -1.91 -3.93
C ASP A 118 -23.50 -0.65 -3.77
N LEU A 119 -22.84 -0.49 -2.61
CA LEU A 119 -21.91 0.62 -2.37
C LEU A 119 -20.60 0.49 -3.15
N VAL A 120 -20.06 -0.73 -3.30
CA VAL A 120 -18.72 -0.95 -3.89
C VAL A 120 -18.80 -1.16 -5.40
N PHE A 121 -19.78 -1.93 -5.87
CA PHE A 121 -19.88 -2.38 -7.26
C PHE A 121 -21.04 -1.76 -8.03
N SER A 122 -21.86 -0.93 -7.39
CA SER A 122 -23.18 -0.50 -7.87
C SER A 122 -24.21 -1.63 -7.93
N SER A 123 -25.49 -1.30 -7.95
CA SER A 123 -26.61 -2.26 -7.98
C SER A 123 -26.67 -3.11 -9.27
N THR A 124 -25.82 -2.80 -10.26
CA THR A 124 -25.78 -3.53 -11.54
C THR A 124 -25.08 -4.88 -11.42
N TYR A 125 -24.16 -5.05 -10.46
CA TYR A 125 -23.37 -6.28 -10.33
C TYR A 125 -23.65 -6.96 -8.99
N ASN A 126 -23.81 -8.28 -8.98
CA ASN A 126 -24.02 -9.04 -7.75
C ASN A 126 -22.80 -9.90 -7.40
N PHE A 127 -21.92 -9.35 -6.56
CA PHE A 127 -20.74 -10.02 -6.00
C PHE A 127 -20.88 -10.27 -4.49
N THR A 128 -22.11 -10.31 -3.98
CA THR A 128 -22.42 -10.58 -2.56
C THR A 128 -21.72 -11.83 -2.03
N SER A 129 -21.70 -12.92 -2.82
CA SER A 129 -21.02 -14.16 -2.44
C SER A 129 -19.53 -13.96 -2.22
N ILE A 130 -18.87 -13.11 -3.00
CA ILE A 130 -17.44 -12.81 -2.90
C ILE A 130 -17.17 -12.02 -1.62
N LEU A 131 -18.03 -11.06 -1.28
CA LEU A 131 -17.95 -10.31 -0.03
C LEU A 131 -18.16 -11.21 1.19
N ARG A 132 -19.07 -12.19 1.10
CA ARG A 132 -19.25 -13.22 2.13
C ARG A 132 -18.02 -14.11 2.28
N PHE A 133 -17.38 -14.54 1.18
CA PHE A 133 -16.10 -15.24 1.26
C PHE A 133 -15.01 -14.35 1.88
N ALA A 134 -14.94 -13.07 1.51
CA ALA A 134 -13.99 -12.12 2.08
C ALA A 134 -14.18 -11.96 3.60
N ALA A 135 -15.42 -11.91 4.08
CA ALA A 135 -15.77 -11.88 5.49
C ALA A 135 -15.24 -13.10 6.25
N VAL A 136 -15.42 -14.31 5.72
CA VAL A 136 -14.94 -15.55 6.34
C VAL A 136 -13.41 -15.64 6.32
N VAL A 137 -12.76 -15.13 5.28
CA VAL A 137 -11.29 -15.13 5.13
C VAL A 137 -10.61 -14.02 5.94
N LEU A 138 -11.35 -13.02 6.42
CA LEU A 138 -10.78 -11.86 7.11
C LEU A 138 -9.94 -12.20 8.37
N PRO A 139 -10.33 -13.17 9.22
CA PRO A 139 -9.49 -13.62 10.34
C PRO A 139 -8.18 -14.28 9.87
N ILE A 140 -8.22 -15.09 8.81
CA ILE A 140 -7.04 -15.73 8.20
C ILE A 140 -6.04 -14.67 7.76
N PHE A 141 -6.52 -13.64 7.06
CA PHE A 141 -5.70 -12.51 6.64
C PHE A 141 -5.06 -11.78 7.82
N THR A 142 -5.84 -11.52 8.86
CA THR A 142 -5.42 -10.76 10.05
C THR A 142 -4.35 -11.51 10.82
N LEU A 143 -4.55 -12.82 11.05
CA LEU A 143 -3.57 -13.70 11.68
C LEU A 143 -2.26 -13.74 10.90
N ASN A 144 -2.33 -14.00 9.59
CA ASN A 144 -1.13 -14.05 8.74
C ASN A 144 -0.31 -12.76 8.84
N THR A 145 -0.97 -11.61 8.74
CA THR A 145 -0.28 -10.31 8.77
C THR A 145 0.33 -10.02 10.14
N LEU A 146 -0.39 -10.28 11.24
CA LEU A 146 0.13 -10.05 12.59
C LEU A 146 1.31 -10.96 12.92
N ILE A 147 1.25 -12.24 12.51
CA ILE A 147 2.39 -13.17 12.66
C ILE A 147 3.60 -12.63 11.90
N LEU A 148 3.43 -12.22 10.63
CA LEU A 148 4.54 -11.67 9.85
C LEU A 148 5.09 -10.37 10.46
N ASN A 149 4.24 -9.52 11.04
CA ASN A 149 4.69 -8.31 11.74
C ASN A 149 5.52 -8.64 12.99
N VAL A 150 5.15 -9.67 13.75
CA VAL A 150 5.94 -10.16 14.88
C VAL A 150 7.30 -10.68 14.41
N VAL A 151 7.32 -11.58 13.42
CA VAL A 151 8.58 -12.14 12.87
C VAL A 151 9.47 -11.04 12.30
N ASN A 152 8.88 -10.05 11.64
CA ASN A 152 9.60 -8.87 11.14
C ASN A 152 10.20 -8.04 12.29
N GLY A 153 9.44 -7.82 13.37
CA GLY A 153 9.90 -7.05 14.52
C GLY A 153 11.03 -7.74 15.31
N VAL A 154 10.96 -9.06 15.49
CA VAL A 154 12.04 -9.85 16.15
C VAL A 154 13.34 -9.83 15.33
N GLY A 155 13.29 -9.44 14.05
CA GLY A 155 14.46 -9.22 13.21
C GLY A 155 14.76 -10.36 12.24
N ASP A 156 13.87 -11.35 12.11
CA ASP A 156 13.99 -12.40 11.08
C ASP A 156 13.36 -11.95 9.75
N TYR A 157 13.84 -10.81 9.25
CA TYR A 157 13.34 -10.20 8.02
C TYR A 157 13.53 -11.10 6.80
N LYS A 158 14.51 -12.02 6.83
CA LYS A 158 14.75 -12.98 5.73
C LYS A 158 13.59 -13.96 5.60
N LYS A 159 13.13 -14.58 6.70
CA LYS A 159 11.94 -15.44 6.66
C LYS A 159 10.73 -14.69 6.10
N VAL A 160 10.49 -13.47 6.57
CA VAL A 160 9.39 -12.63 6.07
C VAL A 160 9.52 -12.34 4.57
N ILE A 161 10.74 -12.10 4.08
CA ILE A 161 10.97 -11.88 2.64
C ILE A 161 10.68 -13.15 1.83
N TYR A 162 11.20 -14.31 2.24
CA TYR A 162 10.95 -15.57 1.53
C TYR A 162 9.46 -15.97 1.53
N ILE A 163 8.76 -15.79 2.66
CA ILE A 163 7.32 -16.00 2.75
C ILE A 163 6.60 -15.08 1.75
N ASN A 164 6.89 -13.78 1.73
CA ASN A 164 6.27 -12.86 0.78
C ASN A 164 6.55 -13.22 -0.68
N ILE A 165 7.77 -13.68 -1.00
CA ILE A 165 8.11 -14.13 -2.36
C ILE A 165 7.25 -15.35 -2.73
N ALA A 166 7.20 -16.38 -1.88
CA ALA A 166 6.41 -17.58 -2.11
C ALA A 166 4.91 -17.27 -2.20
N THR A 167 4.36 -16.42 -1.32
CA THR A 167 2.96 -15.97 -1.37
C THR A 167 2.63 -15.24 -2.67
N ASN A 168 3.50 -14.34 -3.14
CA ASN A 168 3.26 -13.63 -4.41
C ASN A 168 3.28 -14.60 -5.60
N VAL A 169 4.25 -15.52 -5.66
CA VAL A 169 4.36 -16.51 -6.75
C VAL A 169 3.15 -17.45 -6.77
N LEU A 170 2.83 -18.08 -5.62
CA LEU A 170 1.68 -18.97 -5.51
C LEU A 170 0.35 -18.23 -5.72
N GLY A 171 0.26 -16.97 -5.27
CA GLY A 171 -0.90 -16.11 -5.49
C GLY A 171 -1.14 -15.79 -6.97
N VAL A 172 -0.07 -15.59 -7.75
CA VAL A 172 -0.18 -15.46 -9.21
C VAL A 172 -0.66 -16.75 -9.84
N LEU A 173 -0.10 -17.91 -9.46
CA LEU A 173 -0.52 -19.21 -9.99
C LEU A 173 -2.01 -19.48 -9.71
N LEU A 174 -2.47 -19.20 -8.48
CA LEU A 174 -3.88 -19.29 -8.11
C LEU A 174 -4.74 -18.34 -8.97
N SER A 175 -4.27 -17.10 -9.16
CA SER A 175 -4.98 -16.12 -9.98
C SER A 175 -5.08 -16.56 -11.45
N VAL A 176 -3.99 -17.08 -12.03
CA VAL A 176 -3.99 -17.63 -13.40
C VAL A 176 -5.06 -18.72 -13.52
N PHE A 177 -5.03 -19.70 -12.61
CA PHE A 177 -5.95 -20.83 -12.64
C PHE A 177 -7.42 -20.38 -12.54
N LEU A 178 -7.73 -19.51 -11.57
CA LEU A 178 -9.11 -19.06 -11.35
C LEU A 178 -9.61 -18.10 -12.43
N ILE A 179 -8.77 -17.19 -12.94
CA ILE A 179 -9.15 -16.27 -14.02
C ILE A 179 -9.50 -17.05 -15.29
N ILE A 180 -8.69 -18.05 -15.67
CA ILE A 180 -8.94 -18.83 -16.88
C ILE A 180 -10.24 -19.63 -16.76
N ARG A 181 -10.54 -20.20 -15.58
CA ARG A 181 -11.70 -21.07 -15.36
C ARG A 181 -13.00 -20.32 -15.11
N MET A 182 -12.94 -19.21 -14.36
CA MET A 182 -14.13 -18.53 -13.80
C MET A 182 -14.18 -17.04 -14.14
N GLN A 183 -13.29 -16.55 -15.01
CA GLN A 183 -13.25 -15.16 -15.51
C GLN A 183 -13.29 -14.13 -14.36
N ILE A 184 -14.24 -13.19 -14.38
CA ILE A 184 -14.34 -12.09 -13.40
C ILE A 184 -14.53 -12.64 -11.98
N PHE A 185 -15.41 -13.63 -11.80
CA PHE A 185 -15.63 -14.24 -10.48
C PHE A 185 -14.35 -14.89 -9.97
N GLY A 186 -13.62 -15.59 -10.84
CA GLY A 186 -12.33 -16.20 -10.52
C GLY A 186 -11.27 -15.18 -10.10
N ALA A 187 -11.23 -14.03 -10.78
CA ALA A 187 -10.30 -12.94 -10.47
C ALA A 187 -10.59 -12.29 -9.11
N LEU A 188 -11.86 -12.08 -8.81
CA LEU A 188 -12.30 -11.51 -7.53
C LEU A 188 -12.07 -12.51 -6.39
N LEU A 189 -12.37 -13.79 -6.63
CA LEU A 189 -12.11 -14.87 -5.68
C LEU A 189 -10.60 -15.07 -5.42
N SER A 190 -9.74 -14.97 -6.44
CA SER A 190 -8.30 -15.11 -6.27
C SER A 190 -7.72 -14.00 -5.38
N LEU A 191 -8.28 -12.78 -5.47
CA LEU A 191 -7.90 -11.66 -4.62
C LEU A 191 -8.20 -11.96 -3.14
N VAL A 192 -9.38 -12.51 -2.84
CA VAL A 192 -9.75 -12.93 -1.48
C VAL A 192 -8.90 -14.11 -1.00
N LEU A 193 -8.76 -15.16 -1.82
CA LEU A 193 -8.04 -16.38 -1.45
C LEU A 193 -6.52 -16.20 -1.36
N SER A 194 -5.96 -15.12 -1.89
CA SER A 194 -4.54 -14.77 -1.73
C SER A 194 -4.11 -14.71 -0.26
N ALA A 195 -5.01 -14.31 0.64
CA ALA A 195 -4.78 -14.32 2.09
C ALA A 195 -4.65 -15.74 2.66
N VAL A 196 -5.42 -16.70 2.14
CA VAL A 196 -5.33 -18.12 2.52
C VAL A 196 -4.00 -18.70 2.07
N VAL A 197 -3.58 -18.43 0.83
CA VAL A 197 -2.25 -18.80 0.33
C VAL A 197 -1.15 -18.21 1.23
N GLY A 198 -1.30 -16.94 1.62
CA GLY A 198 -0.39 -16.28 2.56
C GLY A 198 -0.25 -17.04 3.87
N LEU A 199 -1.37 -17.36 4.53
CA LEU A 199 -1.33 -18.08 5.80
C LEU A 199 -0.74 -19.49 5.65
N LEU A 200 -1.08 -20.22 4.58
CA LEU A 200 -0.53 -21.56 4.33
C LEU A 200 0.99 -21.54 4.16
N VAL A 201 1.52 -20.60 3.37
CA VAL A 201 2.97 -20.41 3.21
C VAL A 201 3.63 -20.06 4.54
N THR A 202 3.03 -19.15 5.32
CA THR A 202 3.53 -18.79 6.66
C THR A 202 3.52 -19.99 7.61
N ALA A 203 2.45 -20.80 7.59
CA ALA A 203 2.33 -21.98 8.44
C ALA A 203 3.38 -23.05 8.11
N VAL A 204 3.68 -23.27 6.83
CA VAL A 204 4.75 -24.18 6.38
C VAL A 204 6.12 -23.64 6.80
N ALA A 205 6.36 -22.34 6.61
CA ALA A 205 7.63 -21.69 6.95
C ALA A 205 7.91 -21.68 8.47
N LEU A 206 6.86 -21.62 9.29
CA LEU A 206 6.93 -21.59 10.77
C LEU A 206 6.52 -22.93 11.40
N TYR A 207 6.60 -24.03 10.65
CA TYR A 207 6.12 -25.35 11.13
C TYR A 207 6.87 -25.84 12.38
N LYS A 208 8.14 -25.46 12.54
CA LYS A 208 8.96 -25.82 13.71
C LYS A 208 8.55 -25.03 14.95
N GLU A 209 8.09 -23.80 14.75
CA GLU A 209 7.67 -22.86 15.78
C GLU A 209 6.18 -22.99 16.16
N ARG A 210 5.44 -23.93 15.53
CA ARG A 210 3.98 -24.08 15.72
C ARG A 210 3.56 -24.31 17.17
N GLY A 211 4.29 -25.16 17.91
CA GLY A 211 3.97 -25.49 19.30
C GLY A 211 4.10 -24.26 20.20
N TYR A 212 5.14 -23.47 19.96
CA TYR A 212 5.38 -22.21 20.66
C TYR A 212 4.27 -21.18 20.39
N LEU A 213 3.88 -21.01 19.12
CA LEU A 213 2.80 -20.08 18.74
C LEU A 213 1.45 -20.47 19.36
N ILE A 214 1.11 -21.76 19.41
CA ILE A 214 -0.12 -22.25 20.04
C ILE A 214 -0.11 -21.95 21.54
N THR A 215 0.98 -22.27 22.24
CA THR A 215 1.12 -22.01 23.68
C THR A 215 1.00 -20.51 23.99
N ILE A 216 1.63 -19.65 23.18
CA ILE A 216 1.53 -18.20 23.34
C ILE A 216 0.09 -17.73 23.10
N PHE A 217 -0.58 -18.25 22.08
CA PHE A 217 -1.96 -17.90 21.80
C PHE A 217 -2.90 -18.30 22.95
N LEU A 218 -2.52 -19.18 23.88
CA LEU A 218 -3.35 -19.47 25.06
C LEU A 218 -3.19 -18.44 26.19
N LEU A 219 -2.08 -17.69 26.24
CA LEU A 219 -1.81 -16.71 27.30
C LEU A 219 -2.89 -15.60 27.42
N PRO A 220 -3.14 -15.04 28.60
CA PRO A 220 -4.17 -14.02 28.77
C PRO A 220 -3.81 -12.70 28.08
N VAL A 221 -4.84 -11.99 27.64
CA VAL A 221 -4.70 -10.63 27.09
C VAL A 221 -4.23 -9.68 28.20
N LYS A 222 -3.18 -8.90 27.93
CA LYS A 222 -2.68 -7.89 28.89
C LYS A 222 -3.13 -6.48 28.50
N TYR A 223 -3.92 -5.86 29.38
CA TYR A 223 -4.43 -4.49 29.18
C TYR A 223 -3.31 -3.46 28.97
N SER A 224 -2.19 -3.59 29.68
CA SER A 224 -1.04 -2.68 29.54
C SER A 224 -0.44 -2.71 28.13
N VAL A 225 -0.40 -3.89 27.50
CA VAL A 225 0.06 -4.08 26.12
C VAL A 225 -0.97 -3.50 25.15
N LEU A 226 -2.25 -3.78 25.36
CA LEU A 226 -3.34 -3.25 24.54
C LEU A 226 -3.33 -1.72 24.51
N LYS A 227 -3.20 -1.07 25.67
CA LYS A 227 -3.14 0.40 25.76
C LYS A 227 -1.98 0.99 24.96
N LYS A 228 -0.81 0.33 24.97
CA LYS A 228 0.34 0.72 24.15
C LYS A 228 0.05 0.59 22.66
N LEU A 229 -0.53 -0.54 22.23
CA LEU A 229 -0.87 -0.79 20.83
C LEU A 229 -1.95 0.15 20.29
N ALA A 230 -2.97 0.46 21.09
CA ALA A 230 -4.07 1.34 20.71
C ALA A 230 -3.59 2.75 20.30
N SER A 231 -2.51 3.24 20.90
CA SER A 231 -1.92 4.55 20.54
C SER A 231 -1.40 4.62 19.09
N TYR A 232 -1.08 3.49 18.46
CA TYR A 232 -0.66 3.41 17.05
C TYR A 232 -1.84 3.24 16.09
N GLY A 233 -2.96 2.67 16.56
CA GLY A 233 -4.13 2.39 15.72
C GLY A 233 -4.82 3.64 15.21
N GLY A 234 -4.99 4.66 16.06
CA GLY A 234 -5.74 5.87 15.70
C GLY A 234 -5.14 6.65 14.51
N MET A 235 -3.81 6.68 14.39
CA MET A 235 -3.13 7.42 13.31
C MET A 235 -3.16 6.67 11.97
N THR A 236 -3.10 5.34 12.01
CA THR A 236 -3.01 4.49 10.82
C THR A 236 -4.38 4.22 10.22
N LEU A 237 -5.42 4.07 11.05
CA LEU A 237 -6.77 3.73 10.62
C LEU A 237 -7.39 4.82 9.73
N PHE A 238 -7.23 6.09 10.08
CA PHE A 238 -7.88 7.17 9.32
C PHE A 238 -7.52 7.14 7.82
N SER A 239 -6.23 7.21 7.49
CA SER A 239 -5.80 7.19 6.08
C SER A 239 -6.07 5.85 5.41
N ALA A 240 -5.92 4.75 6.14
CA ALA A 240 -6.11 3.41 5.59
C ALA A 240 -7.58 3.10 5.24
N ILE A 241 -8.54 3.75 5.94
CA ILE A 241 -9.97 3.63 5.65
C ILE A 241 -10.38 4.66 4.60
N VAL A 242 -10.09 5.93 4.80
CA VAL A 242 -10.64 7.01 3.96
C VAL A 242 -10.06 6.97 2.54
N SER A 243 -8.76 6.68 2.38
CA SER A 243 -8.12 6.71 1.06
C SER A 243 -8.78 5.73 0.09
N PRO A 244 -8.93 4.43 0.38
CA PRO A 244 -9.61 3.51 -0.55
C PRO A 244 -11.02 3.94 -0.95
N TRP A 245 -11.82 4.47 -0.03
CA TRP A 245 -13.17 4.98 -0.33
C TRP A 245 -13.16 6.19 -1.24
N VAL A 246 -12.17 7.08 -1.13
CA VAL A 246 -11.98 8.19 -2.07
C VAL A 246 -11.72 7.67 -3.49
N TYR A 247 -10.84 6.66 -3.64
CA TYR A 247 -10.56 6.08 -4.96
C TYR A 247 -11.75 5.30 -5.53
N ILE A 248 -12.53 4.58 -4.71
CA ILE A 248 -13.80 3.96 -5.13
C ILE A 248 -14.75 5.05 -5.62
N SER A 249 -14.92 6.13 -4.86
CA SER A 249 -15.85 7.21 -5.23
C SER A 249 -15.45 7.93 -6.53
N ILE A 250 -14.15 8.18 -6.74
CA ILE A 250 -13.64 8.72 -8.00
C ILE A 250 -13.92 7.74 -9.14
N ARG A 251 -13.71 6.43 -8.92
CA ARG A 251 -14.00 5.39 -9.92
C ARG A 251 -15.47 5.37 -10.30
N GLN A 252 -16.36 5.37 -9.31
CA GLN A 252 -17.81 5.41 -9.53
C GLN A 252 -18.23 6.68 -10.30
N ARG A 253 -17.60 7.83 -10.01
CA ARG A 253 -17.82 9.04 -10.81
C ARG A 253 -17.39 8.88 -12.27
N ILE A 254 -16.26 8.23 -12.53
CA ILE A 254 -15.82 7.92 -13.91
C ILE A 254 -16.82 6.96 -14.58
N ILE A 255 -17.27 5.92 -13.88
CA ILE A 255 -18.24 4.95 -14.41
C ILE A 255 -19.52 5.66 -14.86
N VAL A 256 -20.03 6.59 -14.06
CA VAL A 256 -21.24 7.37 -14.36
C VAL A 256 -21.05 8.30 -15.57
N VAL A 257 -19.88 8.91 -15.73
CA VAL A 257 -19.64 9.91 -16.79
C VAL A 257 -19.20 9.27 -18.11
N ASP A 258 -18.33 8.28 -18.03
CA ASP A 258 -17.52 7.79 -19.16
C ASP A 258 -17.63 6.25 -19.34
N GLY A 259 -18.36 5.57 -18.45
CA GLY A 259 -18.56 4.13 -18.49
C GLY A 259 -17.45 3.32 -17.79
N LEU A 260 -17.75 2.04 -17.60
CA LEU A 260 -16.90 1.11 -16.83
C LEU A 260 -15.53 0.87 -17.47
N GLU A 261 -15.46 0.84 -18.80
CA GLU A 261 -14.22 0.62 -19.53
C GLU A 261 -13.18 1.72 -19.25
N LYS A 262 -13.62 2.99 -19.23
CA LYS A 262 -12.76 4.15 -18.94
C LYS A 262 -12.30 4.19 -17.49
N ALA A 263 -13.16 3.79 -16.57
CA ALA A 263 -12.78 3.56 -15.17
C ALA A 263 -11.69 2.47 -15.05
N GLY A 264 -11.76 1.46 -15.93
CA GLY A 264 -10.75 0.43 -16.09
C GLY A 264 -9.38 0.95 -16.55
N TYR A 265 -9.37 1.84 -17.56
CA TYR A 265 -8.14 2.51 -18.00
C TYR A 265 -7.50 3.35 -16.90
N TRP A 266 -8.32 4.01 -16.09
CA TRP A 266 -7.83 4.75 -14.94
C TRP A 266 -7.25 3.83 -13.85
N ASP A 267 -7.92 2.73 -13.49
CA ASP A 267 -7.35 1.76 -12.53
C ASP A 267 -6.05 1.12 -13.06
N ALA A 268 -5.98 0.85 -14.37
CA ALA A 268 -4.75 0.42 -15.02
C ALA A 268 -3.62 1.43 -14.85
N MET A 269 -3.90 2.72 -15.04
CA MET A 269 -2.90 3.76 -14.86
C MET A 269 -2.42 3.86 -13.41
N LEU A 270 -3.33 3.79 -12.43
CA LEU A 270 -2.97 3.77 -11.01
C LEU A 270 -2.08 2.56 -10.67
N ARG A 271 -2.44 1.38 -11.18
CA ARG A 271 -1.69 0.15 -10.93
C ARG A 271 -0.29 0.20 -11.54
N LEU A 272 -0.17 0.74 -12.75
CA LEU A 272 1.13 0.98 -13.38
C LEU A 272 1.95 2.00 -12.57
N SER A 273 1.31 3.04 -12.07
CA SER A 273 1.92 4.05 -11.19
C SER A 273 2.48 3.45 -9.90
N ASP A 274 1.69 2.61 -9.25
CA ASP A 274 2.08 1.94 -8.01
C ASP A 274 3.34 1.07 -8.19
N TYR A 275 3.55 0.45 -9.36
CA TYR A 275 4.74 -0.38 -9.60
C TYR A 275 6.06 0.39 -9.53
N TYR A 276 6.17 1.50 -10.25
CA TYR A 276 7.41 2.30 -10.18
C TYR A 276 7.48 3.14 -8.90
N LEU A 277 6.35 3.55 -8.33
CA LEU A 277 6.33 4.25 -7.04
C LEU A 277 6.73 3.34 -5.87
N MET A 278 6.50 2.03 -5.95
CA MET A 278 6.94 1.09 -4.91
C MET A 278 8.46 1.11 -4.73
N PHE A 279 9.22 1.33 -5.81
CA PHE A 279 10.66 1.52 -5.74
C PHE A 279 11.02 2.85 -5.05
N ALA A 280 10.42 3.96 -5.47
CA ALA A 280 10.68 5.28 -4.88
C ALA A 280 10.33 5.34 -3.38
N THR A 281 9.16 4.83 -3.00
CA THR A 281 8.69 4.79 -1.60
C THR A 281 9.54 3.87 -0.72
N THR A 282 10.02 2.75 -1.26
CA THR A 282 10.97 1.88 -0.54
C THR A 282 12.28 2.61 -0.27
N LEU A 283 12.87 3.25 -1.28
CA LEU A 283 14.12 4.00 -1.10
C LEU A 283 13.96 5.09 -0.05
N LEU A 284 12.86 5.86 -0.11
CA LEU A 284 12.55 6.86 0.90
C LEU A 284 12.44 6.24 2.31
N THR A 285 11.79 5.09 2.45
CA THR A 285 11.58 4.44 3.75
C THR A 285 12.87 3.83 4.31
N LEU A 286 13.74 3.28 3.47
CA LEU A 286 14.99 2.64 3.91
C LEU A 286 16.15 3.62 4.12
N TYR A 287 16.14 4.76 3.42
CA TYR A 287 17.26 5.71 3.45
C TYR A 287 16.87 7.06 4.05
N VAL A 288 15.81 7.69 3.58
CA VAL A 288 15.43 9.04 4.02
C VAL A 288 14.84 9.02 5.42
N LEU A 289 13.86 8.14 5.69
CA LEU A 289 13.15 8.12 6.97
C LEU A 289 14.10 7.89 8.19
N PRO A 290 15.07 6.94 8.15
CA PRO A 290 16.01 6.76 9.27
C PRO A 290 16.87 8.00 9.49
N LYS A 291 17.39 8.61 8.43
CA LYS A 291 18.20 9.84 8.53
C LYS A 291 17.42 11.00 9.14
N LEU A 292 16.20 11.26 8.65
CA LEU A 292 15.34 12.31 9.18
C LEU A 292 14.99 12.12 10.66
N SER A 293 14.94 10.87 11.13
CA SER A 293 14.69 10.57 12.54
C SER A 293 15.83 11.05 13.45
N VAL A 294 17.08 10.91 13.00
CA VAL A 294 18.28 11.32 13.76
C VAL A 294 18.52 12.83 13.71
N ILE A 295 18.22 13.48 12.58
CA ILE A 295 18.43 14.92 12.37
C ILE A 295 17.70 15.76 13.41
N GLN A 296 18.39 16.59 14.18
CA GLN A 296 17.77 17.44 15.21
C GLN A 296 17.64 18.91 14.77
N THR A 297 18.49 19.37 13.86
CA THR A 297 18.55 20.79 13.49
C THR A 297 17.77 21.09 12.19
N LYS A 298 17.26 22.31 12.08
CA LYS A 298 16.60 22.79 10.85
C LYS A 298 17.56 22.81 9.66
N LYS A 299 18.84 23.12 9.91
CA LYS A 299 19.89 23.19 8.88
C LYS A 299 20.15 21.81 8.27
N GLU A 300 20.33 20.78 9.10
CA GLU A 300 20.47 19.40 8.63
C GLU A 300 19.24 18.92 7.85
N PHE A 301 18.04 19.23 8.33
CA PHE A 301 16.79 18.88 7.63
C PHE A 301 16.75 19.48 6.22
N LYS A 302 17.04 20.78 6.11
CA LYS A 302 17.15 21.47 4.83
C LYS A 302 18.19 20.80 3.94
N THR A 303 19.39 20.53 4.46
CA THR A 303 20.47 19.90 3.70
C THR A 303 20.04 18.54 3.15
N GLU A 304 19.40 17.68 3.95
CA GLU A 304 18.97 16.36 3.48
C GLU A 304 17.87 16.45 2.41
N VAL A 305 16.87 17.34 2.59
CA VAL A 305 15.81 17.57 1.59
C VAL A 305 16.39 18.07 0.27
N PHE A 306 17.27 19.07 0.32
CA PHE A 306 17.90 19.61 -0.90
C PHE A 306 18.88 18.62 -1.53
N ASN A 307 19.57 17.79 -0.74
CA ASN A 307 20.40 16.71 -1.27
C ASN A 307 19.54 15.69 -2.01
N PHE A 308 18.38 15.29 -1.45
CA PHE A 308 17.42 14.43 -2.14
C PHE A 308 16.95 15.05 -3.46
N TYR A 309 16.61 16.34 -3.46
CA TYR A 309 16.18 17.05 -4.68
C TYR A 309 17.27 17.24 -5.73
N LYS A 310 18.54 17.24 -5.35
CA LYS A 310 19.67 17.31 -6.30
C LYS A 310 20.14 15.95 -6.80
N THR A 311 19.83 14.86 -6.09
CA THR A 311 20.39 13.53 -6.38
C THR A 311 19.32 12.54 -6.83
N ILE A 312 18.34 12.24 -5.98
CA ILE A 312 17.37 11.16 -6.21
C ILE A 312 16.19 11.65 -7.04
N LEU A 313 15.66 12.85 -6.75
CA LEU A 313 14.48 13.36 -7.46
C LEU A 313 14.72 13.58 -8.97
N PRO A 314 15.87 14.10 -9.45
CA PRO A 314 16.13 14.25 -10.88
C PRO A 314 16.24 12.90 -11.58
N LEU A 315 16.87 11.91 -10.95
CA LEU A 315 16.95 10.54 -11.47
C LEU A 315 15.55 9.91 -11.58
N PHE A 316 14.70 10.11 -10.59
CA PHE A 316 13.30 9.68 -10.64
C PHE A 316 12.54 10.38 -11.77
N GLY A 317 12.71 11.70 -11.93
CA GLY A 317 12.12 12.48 -13.03
C GLY A 317 12.56 11.98 -14.42
N LEU A 318 13.85 11.66 -14.60
CA LEU A 318 14.35 11.04 -15.83
C LEU A 318 13.68 9.68 -16.10
N GLY A 319 13.49 8.87 -15.05
CA GLY A 319 12.73 7.62 -15.15
C GLY A 319 11.28 7.83 -15.60
N LEU A 320 10.60 8.85 -15.07
CA LEU A 320 9.24 9.19 -15.51
C LEU A 320 9.19 9.69 -16.95
N ILE A 321 10.17 10.48 -17.39
CA ILE A 321 10.30 10.91 -18.80
C ILE A 321 10.48 9.68 -19.70
N LEU A 322 11.33 8.73 -19.31
CA LEU A 322 11.51 7.49 -20.05
C LEU A 322 10.19 6.69 -20.14
N VAL A 323 9.45 6.57 -19.04
CA VAL A 323 8.11 5.95 -19.03
C VAL A 323 7.15 6.69 -19.96
N TYR A 324 7.18 8.02 -20.00
CA TYR A 324 6.34 8.81 -20.90
C TYR A 324 6.66 8.58 -22.37
N VAL A 325 7.93 8.50 -22.73
CA VAL A 325 8.39 8.22 -24.10
C VAL A 325 8.00 6.79 -24.50
N LEU A 326 8.18 5.82 -23.61
CA LEU A 326 7.89 4.41 -23.85
C LEU A 326 6.43 4.01 -23.63
N LYS A 327 5.53 4.94 -23.29
CA LYS A 327 4.15 4.64 -22.84
C LYS A 327 3.38 3.67 -23.74
N ILE A 328 3.50 3.80 -25.07
CA ILE A 328 2.78 2.93 -26.03
C ILE A 328 3.28 1.49 -25.92
N TRP A 329 4.61 1.30 -25.83
CA TRP A 329 5.22 -0.02 -25.65
C TRP A 329 4.86 -0.61 -24.29
N ILE A 330 4.91 0.19 -23.22
CA ILE A 330 4.53 -0.24 -21.87
C ILE A 330 3.08 -0.71 -21.85
N ILE A 331 2.15 0.04 -22.43
CA ILE A 331 0.73 -0.34 -22.49
C ILE A 331 0.55 -1.68 -23.19
N LYS A 332 1.12 -1.86 -24.39
CA LYS A 332 1.02 -3.11 -25.16
C LYS A 332 1.66 -4.29 -24.44
N LEU A 333 2.80 -4.06 -23.78
CA LEU A 333 3.54 -5.10 -23.06
C LEU A 333 2.80 -5.54 -21.79
N VAL A 334 2.39 -4.60 -20.94
CA VAL A 334 1.78 -4.88 -19.62
C VAL A 334 0.32 -5.26 -19.74
N TYR A 335 -0.41 -4.66 -20.67
CA TYR A 335 -1.83 -4.91 -20.92
C TYR A 335 -1.97 -5.47 -22.35
N ASN A 336 -2.70 -4.80 -23.24
CA ASN A 336 -2.81 -5.16 -24.66
C ASN A 336 -3.10 -3.89 -25.49
N ALA A 337 -3.41 -4.03 -26.78
CA ALA A 337 -3.69 -2.89 -27.66
C ALA A 337 -4.98 -2.14 -27.30
N ASP A 338 -5.95 -2.80 -26.67
CA ASP A 338 -7.23 -2.20 -26.29
C ASP A 338 -7.03 -1.10 -25.23
N PHE A 339 -6.00 -1.24 -24.39
CA PHE A 339 -5.66 -0.24 -23.37
C PHE A 339 -5.00 1.03 -23.91
N LEU A 340 -4.78 1.18 -25.23
CA LEU A 340 -4.08 2.36 -25.78
C LEU A 340 -4.76 3.69 -25.47
N GLN A 341 -6.07 3.70 -25.17
CA GLN A 341 -6.79 4.90 -24.78
C GLN A 341 -6.25 5.50 -23.47
N MET A 342 -5.69 4.69 -22.57
CA MET A 342 -5.11 5.17 -21.31
C MET A 342 -3.87 6.05 -21.50
N LYS A 343 -3.29 6.11 -22.71
CA LYS A 343 -2.10 6.93 -23.02
C LYS A 343 -2.29 8.41 -22.67
N THR A 344 -3.53 8.91 -22.71
CA THR A 344 -3.87 10.31 -22.38
C THR A 344 -3.68 10.62 -20.90
N LEU A 345 -3.70 9.60 -20.03
CA LEU A 345 -3.51 9.74 -18.58
C LEU A 345 -2.04 9.95 -18.20
N PHE A 346 -1.10 9.45 -19.02
CA PHE A 346 0.32 9.38 -18.65
C PHE A 346 0.92 10.73 -18.29
N ILE A 347 0.67 11.80 -19.06
CA ILE A 347 1.28 13.10 -18.78
C ILE A 347 0.86 13.64 -17.41
N TRP A 348 -0.43 13.53 -17.09
CA TRP A 348 -1.02 14.03 -15.85
C TRP A 348 -0.60 13.17 -14.66
N GLN A 349 -0.67 11.85 -14.83
CA GLN A 349 -0.30 10.90 -13.78
C GLN A 349 1.18 11.03 -13.43
N LEU A 350 2.07 11.00 -14.43
CA LEU A 350 3.53 11.07 -14.20
C LEU A 350 3.93 12.41 -13.60
N ALA A 351 3.35 13.53 -14.05
CA ALA A 351 3.59 14.83 -13.42
C ALA A 351 3.14 14.82 -11.96
N GLY A 352 1.97 14.25 -11.65
CA GLY A 352 1.50 14.13 -10.28
C GLY A 352 2.39 13.23 -9.42
N ASP A 353 2.89 12.13 -9.98
CA ASP A 353 3.79 11.21 -9.30
C ASP A 353 5.17 11.82 -9.02
N PHE A 354 5.64 12.73 -9.88
CA PHE A 354 6.82 13.53 -9.59
C PHE A 354 6.62 14.39 -8.33
N PHE A 355 5.49 15.12 -8.25
CA PHE A 355 5.17 15.92 -7.06
C PHE A 355 4.86 15.05 -5.83
N ARG A 356 4.31 13.86 -6.01
CA ARG A 356 4.12 12.87 -4.94
C ARG A 356 5.45 12.48 -4.30
N VAL A 357 6.47 12.13 -5.10
CA VAL A 357 7.80 11.80 -4.56
C VAL A 357 8.49 13.04 -3.97
N ALA A 358 8.35 14.20 -4.61
CA ALA A 358 8.90 15.45 -4.10
C ALA A 358 8.29 15.88 -2.76
N SER A 359 6.99 15.62 -2.54
CA SER A 359 6.31 15.91 -1.28
C SER A 359 6.59 14.87 -0.20
N LEU A 360 6.73 13.59 -0.55
CA LEU A 360 6.99 12.51 0.41
C LEU A 360 8.25 12.72 1.26
N VAL A 361 9.35 13.21 0.67
CA VAL A 361 10.60 13.47 1.41
C VAL A 361 10.38 14.48 2.55
N ILE A 362 9.55 15.52 2.34
CA ILE A 362 9.20 16.50 3.37
C ILE A 362 8.17 15.89 4.34
N ALA A 363 7.16 15.19 3.82
CA ALA A 363 6.11 14.57 4.64
C ALA A 363 6.67 13.57 5.66
N TYR A 364 7.75 12.86 5.32
CA TYR A 364 8.41 11.92 6.23
C TYR A 364 8.99 12.58 7.47
N GLN A 365 9.25 13.89 7.46
CA GLN A 365 9.61 14.63 8.67
C GLN A 365 8.49 14.63 9.71
N LEU A 366 7.22 14.65 9.28
CA LEU A 366 6.07 14.56 10.18
C LEU A 366 6.04 13.21 10.90
N ILE A 367 6.40 12.14 10.19
CA ILE A 367 6.49 10.79 10.73
C ILE A 367 7.72 10.67 11.64
N ALA A 368 8.89 11.08 11.16
CA ALA A 368 10.18 11.00 11.88
C ALA A 368 10.17 11.76 13.21
N LYS A 369 9.41 12.87 13.29
CA LYS A 369 9.28 13.70 14.52
C LYS A 369 7.97 13.49 15.26
N ASN A 370 7.23 12.42 14.93
CA ASN A 370 5.96 12.04 15.57
C ASN A 370 4.95 13.22 15.67
N LYS A 371 4.88 14.06 14.64
CA LYS A 371 3.98 15.22 14.57
C LYS A 371 2.59 14.79 14.12
N LEU A 372 1.95 13.96 14.93
CA LEU A 372 0.69 13.26 14.62
C LEU A 372 -0.43 14.22 14.18
N ARG A 373 -0.64 15.33 14.89
CA ARG A 373 -1.69 16.32 14.55
C ARG A 373 -1.47 16.91 13.15
N ALA A 374 -0.24 17.35 12.86
CA ALA A 374 0.09 17.92 11.56
C ALA A 374 -0.05 16.86 10.45
N PHE A 375 0.38 15.62 10.69
CA PHE A 375 0.19 14.52 9.74
C PHE A 375 -1.29 14.30 9.41
N ILE A 376 -2.16 14.15 10.42
CA ILE A 376 -3.59 13.92 10.20
C ILE A 376 -4.24 15.08 9.44
N ILE A 377 -3.97 16.34 9.83
CA ILE A 377 -4.52 17.51 9.14
C ILE A 377 -4.08 17.52 7.67
N THR A 378 -2.80 17.30 7.38
CA THR A 378 -2.29 17.27 6.01
C THR A 378 -2.89 16.13 5.18
N GLN A 379 -3.18 14.98 5.80
CA GLN A 379 -3.85 13.85 5.16
C GLN A 379 -5.31 14.17 4.82
N ILE A 380 -6.07 14.74 5.76
CA ILE A 380 -7.46 15.17 5.52
C ILE A 380 -7.52 16.13 4.35
N ILE A 381 -6.69 17.19 4.37
CA ILE A 381 -6.65 18.17 3.29
C ILE A 381 -6.28 17.51 1.97
N SER A 382 -5.25 16.65 1.94
CA SER A 382 -4.83 15.97 0.72
C SER A 382 -5.92 15.08 0.13
N LEU A 383 -6.64 14.34 0.98
CA LEU A 383 -7.72 13.44 0.57
C LEU A 383 -8.97 14.21 0.12
N SER A 384 -9.29 15.33 0.76
CA SER A 384 -10.35 16.23 0.30
C SER A 384 -9.99 16.83 -1.06
N VAL A 385 -8.76 17.35 -1.21
CA VAL A 385 -8.33 17.96 -2.47
C VAL A 385 -8.37 16.96 -3.61
N ILE A 386 -7.83 15.74 -3.45
CA ILE A 386 -7.88 14.74 -4.53
C ILE A 386 -9.31 14.33 -4.88
N TYR A 387 -10.20 14.19 -3.89
CA TYR A 387 -11.60 13.86 -4.15
C TYR A 387 -12.31 14.97 -4.93
N PHE A 388 -12.27 16.20 -4.44
CA PHE A 388 -12.97 17.33 -5.08
C PHE A 388 -12.34 17.70 -6.43
N SER A 389 -11.01 17.74 -6.54
CA SER A 389 -10.35 18.04 -7.81
C SER A 389 -10.68 16.99 -8.87
N SER A 390 -10.61 15.70 -8.53
CA SER A 390 -10.86 14.62 -9.48
C SER A 390 -12.33 14.59 -9.89
N THR A 391 -13.28 14.71 -8.96
CA THR A 391 -14.71 14.67 -9.29
C THR A 391 -15.15 15.87 -10.16
N LEU A 392 -14.65 17.08 -9.87
CA LEU A 392 -14.92 18.26 -10.69
C LEU A 392 -14.32 18.13 -12.10
N LEU A 393 -13.06 17.69 -12.19
CA LEU A 393 -12.37 17.55 -13.47
C LEU A 393 -12.91 16.37 -14.30
N VAL A 394 -13.32 15.27 -13.66
CA VAL A 394 -13.98 14.16 -14.36
C VAL A 394 -15.27 14.62 -15.04
N SER A 395 -16.02 15.51 -14.38
CA SER A 395 -17.25 16.07 -14.96
C SER A 395 -17.01 16.93 -16.21
N ARG A 396 -15.79 17.44 -16.41
CA ARG A 396 -15.43 18.33 -17.54
C ARG A 396 -14.58 17.65 -18.61
N PHE A 397 -13.70 16.74 -18.20
CA PHE A 397 -12.66 16.14 -19.05
C PHE A 397 -12.76 14.60 -19.10
N GLY A 398 -13.85 14.01 -18.60
CA GLY A 398 -14.02 12.56 -18.50
C GLY A 398 -12.97 11.90 -17.61
N PHE A 399 -12.65 10.65 -17.87
CA PHE A 399 -11.70 9.85 -17.08
C PHE A 399 -10.29 10.46 -16.99
N VAL A 400 -9.90 11.30 -17.97
CA VAL A 400 -8.62 12.05 -17.93
C VAL A 400 -8.60 13.04 -16.77
N GLY A 401 -9.76 13.60 -16.44
CA GLY A 401 -9.95 14.52 -15.31
C GLY A 401 -9.52 13.91 -13.97
N ALA A 402 -9.59 12.59 -13.79
CA ALA A 402 -9.14 11.94 -12.57
C ALA A 402 -7.61 12.00 -12.40
N SER A 403 -6.84 11.79 -13.47
CA SER A 403 -5.37 11.97 -13.43
C SER A 403 -4.97 13.44 -13.36
N MET A 404 -5.75 14.36 -13.93
CA MET A 404 -5.56 15.80 -13.69
C MET A 404 -5.79 16.15 -12.21
N GLY A 405 -6.84 15.58 -11.59
CA GLY A 405 -7.12 15.73 -10.16
C GLY A 405 -5.99 15.22 -9.26
N HIS A 406 -5.37 14.10 -9.64
CA HIS A 406 -4.14 13.57 -9.03
C HIS A 406 -2.98 14.57 -9.12
N LEU A 407 -2.71 15.17 -10.28
CA LEU A 407 -1.69 16.22 -10.40
C LEU A 407 -1.96 17.41 -9.48
N VAL A 408 -3.19 17.94 -9.53
CA VAL A 408 -3.60 19.09 -8.71
C VAL A 408 -3.43 18.78 -7.22
N SER A 409 -3.81 17.59 -6.77
CA SER A 409 -3.74 17.21 -5.36
C SER A 409 -2.30 17.13 -4.87
N TYR A 410 -1.38 16.55 -5.65
CA TYR A 410 0.01 16.46 -5.24
C TYR A 410 0.78 17.78 -5.35
N ILE A 411 0.43 18.66 -6.29
CA ILE A 411 0.94 20.05 -6.30
C ILE A 411 0.46 20.78 -5.05
N ALA A 412 -0.84 20.74 -4.75
CA ALA A 412 -1.41 21.41 -3.58
C ALA A 412 -0.79 20.85 -2.28
N TYR A 413 -0.63 19.53 -2.18
CA TYR A 413 0.01 18.88 -1.04
C TYR A 413 1.48 19.29 -0.89
N PHE A 414 2.22 19.35 -1.99
CA PHE A 414 3.60 19.82 -1.99
C PHE A 414 3.72 21.27 -1.51
N LEU A 415 2.89 22.18 -2.03
CA LEU A 415 2.85 23.58 -1.61
C LEU A 415 2.49 23.72 -0.13
N MET A 416 1.48 22.98 0.33
CA MET A 416 1.10 22.95 1.75
C MET A 416 2.28 22.55 2.65
N LEU A 417 3.03 21.51 2.27
CA LEU A 417 4.21 21.09 3.03
C LEU A 417 5.32 22.15 3.01
N LEU A 418 5.55 22.81 1.88
CA LEU A 418 6.50 23.93 1.81
C LEU A 418 6.12 25.08 2.74
N VAL A 419 4.82 25.38 2.86
CA VAL A 419 4.30 26.39 3.80
C VAL A 419 4.53 25.95 5.25
N ILE A 420 4.14 24.72 5.61
CA ILE A 420 4.30 24.16 6.96
C ILE A 420 5.77 24.16 7.39
N PHE A 421 6.68 23.77 6.48
CA PHE A 421 8.11 23.68 6.75
C PHE A 421 8.90 24.91 6.31
N ARG A 422 8.25 26.04 5.99
CA ARG A 422 8.90 27.26 5.47
C ARG A 422 10.05 27.74 6.35
N LYS A 423 9.83 27.77 7.68
CA LYS A 423 10.84 28.20 8.66
C LYS A 423 12.04 27.26 8.75
N SER A 424 11.88 25.99 8.37
CA SER A 424 12.96 25.01 8.38
C SER A 424 13.68 24.94 7.03
N LEU A 425 13.00 25.23 5.93
CA LEU A 425 13.54 25.11 4.57
C LEU A 425 14.11 26.43 4.02
N PHE A 426 13.49 27.57 4.30
CA PHE A 426 13.79 28.84 3.61
C PHE A 426 14.40 29.92 4.49
N VAL A 427 14.15 29.91 5.80
CA VAL A 427 14.74 30.92 6.71
C VAL A 427 16.23 30.61 6.91
N LYS A 428 17.10 31.61 6.71
CA LYS A 428 18.53 31.50 7.05
C LYS A 428 18.62 31.29 8.56
N THR A 429 19.03 30.09 8.98
CA THR A 429 19.51 29.87 10.35
C THR A 429 20.80 30.68 10.48
N CYS A 430 20.73 31.81 11.21
CA CYS A 430 21.91 32.44 11.79
C CYS A 430 22.61 31.47 12.72
#